data_AF-A0A143PKZ1-F1
#
_entry.id   AF-A0A143PKZ1-F1
#
_cell.length_a   1.000
_cell.length_b   1.000
_cell.length_c   1.000
_cell.angle_alpha   90.00
_cell.angle_beta   90.00
_cell.angle_gamma   90.00
#
_symmetry.space_group_name_H-M   'P 1'
#
loop_
_entity.id
_entity.type
_entity.pdbx_description
1 polymer ?
#
loop_
_entity_poly.entity_id
_entity_poly.type
_entity_poly.pdbx_seq_one_letter_code
_entity_poly.pdbx_strand_id
1 'polypeptide(L)' 'MEQGFVLDQTYGARAVSQWAAGAPVKSFWAGTRMPEEHFIPIGSYRCASCGYLELYARSEFAAK' A
#
# COMPACT_ATOMS: atom_id res chain seq x y z
N MET A 1 -10.23 6.25 -16.04
CA MET A 1 -9.27 5.97 -14.94
C MET A 1 -8.45 4.75 -15.34
N GLU A 2 -7.14 4.80 -15.19
CA GLU A 2 -6.19 3.72 -15.53
C GLU A 2 -5.76 3.01 -14.24
N GLN A 3 -5.85 1.68 -14.22
CA GLN A 3 -5.46 0.89 -13.05
C GLN A 3 -3.93 0.78 -12.95
N GLY A 4 -3.44 0.95 -11.73
CA GLY A 4 -2.06 0.67 -11.34
C GLY A 4 -2.00 0.15 -9.90
N PHE A 5 -0.81 0.19 -9.31
CA PHE A 5 -0.59 -0.10 -7.90
C PHE A 5 0.48 0.84 -7.35
N VAL A 6 0.49 1.04 -6.04
CA VAL A 6 1.59 1.75 -5.37
C VAL A 6 2.71 0.73 -5.15
N LEU A 7 3.91 1.07 -5.62
CA LEU A 7 5.09 0.21 -5.51
C LEU A 7 5.83 0.53 -4.22
N ASP A 8 5.91 -0.46 -3.32
CA ASP A 8 6.81 -0.43 -2.18
C ASP A 8 8.16 -1.03 -2.56
N GLN A 9 9.24 -0.28 -2.29
CA GLN A 9 10.61 -0.75 -2.43
C GLN A 9 11.16 -1.03 -1.03
N THR A 10 11.38 -2.31 -0.73
CA THR A 10 11.99 -2.75 0.53
C THR A 10 13.45 -3.13 0.31
N TYR A 11 14.15 -3.53 1.37
CA TYR A 11 15.52 -4.01 1.25
C TYR A 11 15.56 -5.33 0.46
N GLY A 12 15.84 -5.22 -0.84
CA GLY A 12 15.99 -6.37 -1.74
C GLY A 12 14.70 -6.87 -2.40
N ALA A 13 13.55 -6.21 -2.20
CA ALA A 13 12.30 -6.63 -2.84
C ALA A 13 11.43 -5.45 -3.30
N ARG A 14 10.50 -5.76 -4.21
CA ARG A 14 9.46 -4.88 -4.74
C ARG A 14 8.12 -5.53 -4.45
N ALA A 15 7.21 -4.80 -3.81
CA ALA A 15 5.90 -5.31 -3.41
C ALA A 15 4.78 -4.33 -3.75
N VAL A 16 3.55 -4.84 -3.82
CA VAL A 16 2.34 -4.01 -3.83
C VAL A 16 2.19 -3.41 -2.43
N SER A 17 2.04 -2.08 -2.35
CA SER A 17 1.81 -1.41 -1.07
C SER A 17 0.54 -1.89 -0.41
N GLN A 18 0.57 -1.86 0.92
CA GLN A 18 -0.52 -2.37 1.73
C GLN A 18 -1.05 -1.28 2.66
N TRP A 19 -2.36 -1.27 2.86
CA TRP A 19 -3.03 -0.45 3.84
C TRP A 19 -2.95 -1.11 5.21
N ALA A 20 -2.56 -0.33 6.21
CA ALA A 20 -2.59 -0.70 7.62
C ALA A 20 -3.57 0.21 8.35
N ALA A 21 -4.37 -0.36 9.25
CA ALA A 21 -5.30 0.39 10.07
C ALA A 21 -4.57 1.24 11.13
N GLY A 22 -5.09 2.44 11.38
CA GLY A 22 -4.61 3.31 12.45
C GLY A 22 -3.37 4.12 12.10
N ALA A 23 -2.84 4.81 13.11
CA ALA A 23 -1.64 5.63 12.97
C ALA A 23 -0.37 4.77 13.10
N PRO A 24 0.72 5.09 12.37
CA PRO A 24 1.98 4.39 12.52
C PRO A 24 2.54 4.59 13.93
N VAL A 25 2.82 3.48 14.63
CA VAL A 25 3.43 3.50 15.96
C VAL A 25 4.93 3.30 15.80
N LYS A 26 5.77 4.08 16.48
CA LYS A 26 7.24 3.86 16.41
C LYS A 26 7.64 2.59 17.16
N SER A 27 8.59 1.84 16.62
CA SER A 27 9.25 0.74 17.34
C SER A 27 10.67 1.15 17.74
N PHE A 28 11.16 0.63 18.88
CA PHE A 28 12.46 1.01 19.44
C PHE A 28 13.65 0.52 18.59
N TRP A 29 13.46 -0.51 17.77
CA TRP A 29 14.50 -1.13 16.95
C TRP A 29 14.22 -1.18 15.44
N ALA A 30 12.94 -1.18 15.01
CA ALA A 30 12.56 -1.44 13.62
C ALA A 30 11.89 -0.23 12.91
N GLY A 31 12.03 0.98 13.49
CA GLY A 31 11.43 2.21 12.96
C GLY A 31 9.93 2.32 13.25
N THR A 32 9.11 1.53 12.56
CA THR A 32 7.65 1.49 12.73
C THR A 32 7.23 0.11 13.24
N ARG A 33 6.43 0.06 14.30
CA ARG A 33 5.76 -1.14 14.79
C ARG A 33 4.65 -1.48 13.79
N MET A 34 4.76 -2.67 13.22
CA MET A 34 3.70 -3.22 12.38
C MET A 34 2.48 -3.54 13.25
N PRO A 35 1.26 -3.14 12.84
CA PRO A 35 0.04 -3.57 13.54
C PRO A 35 -0.07 -5.09 13.49
N GLU A 36 -0.63 -5.69 14.55
CA GLU A 36 -0.82 -7.15 14.66
C GLU A 36 -1.87 -7.69 13.65
N GLU A 37 -2.72 -6.82 13.11
CA GLU A 37 -3.88 -7.22 12.30
C GLU A 37 -3.92 -6.57 10.91
N HIS A 38 -4.02 -7.45 9.92
CA HIS A 38 -4.48 -7.29 8.54
C HIS A 38 -3.94 -6.10 7.73
N PHE A 39 -2.82 -6.35 7.03
CA PHE A 39 -2.47 -5.57 5.85
C PHE A 39 -3.40 -5.91 4.67
N ILE A 40 -3.97 -4.89 4.03
CA ILE A 40 -4.86 -5.06 2.87
C ILE A 40 -4.17 -4.46 1.64
N PRO A 41 -3.99 -5.21 0.53
CA PRO A 41 -3.33 -4.66 -0.65
C PRO A 41 -4.09 -3.46 -1.23
N ILE A 42 -3.32 -2.47 -1.69
CA ILE A 42 -3.85 -1.22 -2.26
C ILE A 42 -3.85 -1.30 -3.78
N GLY A 43 -5.04 -1.16 -4.38
CA GLY A 43 -5.20 -0.84 -5.80
C GLY A 43 -5.21 0.68 -6.00
N SER A 44 -4.60 1.16 -7.08
CA SER A 44 -4.63 2.59 -7.44
C SER A 44 -5.25 2.81 -8.81
N TYR A 45 -5.95 3.94 -8.96
CA TYR A 45 -6.51 4.38 -10.23
C TYR A 45 -6.06 5.80 -10.51
N ARG A 46 -5.39 6.00 -11.65
CA ARG A 46 -4.91 7.32 -12.09
C ARG A 46 -5.84 7.88 -13.16
N CYS A 47 -6.21 9.15 -13.04
CA CYS A 47 -6.86 9.87 -14.11
C CYS A 47 -5.83 10.21 -15.20
N ALA A 48 -6.03 9.72 -16.42
CA ALA A 48 -5.12 9.99 -17.53
C ALA A 48 -5.05 11.47 -17.93
N SER A 49 -6.16 12.22 -17.73
CA SER A 49 -6.25 13.62 -18.16
C SER A 49 -5.69 14.62 -17.13
N CYS A 50 -5.96 14.42 -15.83
CA CYS A 50 -5.56 15.38 -14.79
C CYS A 50 -4.59 14.82 -13.75
N GLY A 51 -4.30 13.52 -13.77
CA GLY A 51 -3.36 12.88 -12.85
C GLY A 51 -3.90 12.60 -11.44
N TYR A 52 -5.17 12.89 -11.16
CA TYR A 52 -5.81 12.50 -9.88
C TYR A 52 -5.61 11.01 -9.59
N LEU A 53 -5.24 10.69 -8.35
CA LEU A 53 -5.02 9.32 -7.88
C LEU A 53 -6.05 8.94 -6.82
N GLU A 54 -6.68 7.81 -7.04
CA GLU A 54 -7.62 7.18 -6.12
C GLU A 54 -7.06 5.85 -5.63
N LEU A 55 -7.30 5.51 -4.37
CA LEU A 55 -6.73 4.35 -3.70
C LEU A 55 -7.84 3.51 -3.05
N TYR A 56 -7.76 2.19 -3.20
CA TYR A 56 -8.70 1.23 -2.64
C TYR A 56 -7.97 0.10 -1.92
N ALA A 57 -8.37 -0.19 -0.67
CA ALA A 57 -7.86 -1.32 0.10
C ALA A 57 -8.80 -2.53 -0.04
N ARG A 58 -8.46 -3.50 -0.91
CA ARG A 58 -9.24 -4.72 -1.15
C ARG A 58 -8.33 -5.90 -1.47
N SER A 59 -8.67 -7.08 -0.99
CA SER A 59 -7.87 -8.32 -1.18
C SER A 59 -7.66 -8.70 -2.65
N GLU A 60 -8.54 -8.29 -3.55
CA GLU A 60 -8.44 -8.51 -5.00
C GLU A 60 -7.20 -7.88 -5.65
N PHE A 61 -6.55 -6.91 -4.98
CA PHE A 61 -5.33 -6.25 -5.45
C PHE A 61 -4.02 -6.92 -5.01
N ALA A 62 -4.10 -8.10 -4.36
CA ALA A 62 -2.90 -8.88 -4.05
C ALA A 62 -2.11 -9.21 -5.33
N ALA A 63 -0.78 -9.21 -5.22
CA ALA A 63 0.08 -9.72 -6.29
C ALA A 63 -0.24 -11.20 -6.55
N LYS A 64 -0.35 -11.58 -7.83
CA LYS A 64 -0.60 -12.96 -8.27
C LYS A 64 0.71 -13.71 -8.49
#